data_AF-A0ABD0R785-F1
#
_entry.id   AF-A0ABD0R785-F1
#
_cell.length_a   1.000
_cell.length_b   1.000
_cell.length_c   1.000
_cell.angle_alpha   90.00
_cell.angle_beta   90.00
_cell.angle_gamma   90.00
#
_symmetry.space_group_name_H-M   'P 1'
#
loop_
_entity.id
_entity.type
_entity.pdbx_description
1 polymer ?
#
loop_
_entity_poly.entity_id
_entity_poly.type
_entity_poly.pdbx_seq_one_letter_code
_entity_poly.pdbx_strand_id
1 'polypeptide(L)'
;SVIETHKLCEKLNIPFPEVNIPSEDLEKPKDFYVFKGKNAPTVIHIPLFNVVNYKLETYRHEYETFQCPYNHEKITELMDLAGKNILYNKEKLKKQIEEAVRKKRHN
;
A
#
# COMPACT_ATOMS: atom_id res chain seq x y z
N SER A 1 4.70 3.30 -9.00
CA SER A 1 4.32 3.43 -7.57
C SER A 1 3.08 4.33 -7.48
N VAL A 2 2.43 4.43 -6.32
CA VAL A 2 1.25 5.31 -6.15
C VAL A 2 1.54 6.78 -6.44
N ILE A 3 2.78 7.23 -6.15
CA ILE A 3 3.27 8.59 -6.45
C ILE A 3 3.31 8.85 -7.96
N GLU A 4 3.91 7.94 -8.73
CA GLU A 4 3.99 8.08 -10.19
C GLU A 4 2.61 7.99 -10.86
N THR A 5 1.71 7.16 -10.33
CA THR A 5 0.32 7.11 -10.78
C THR A 5 -0.39 8.45 -10.57
N HIS A 6 -0.23 9.08 -9.41
CA HIS A 6 -0.80 10.40 -9.13
C HIS A 6 -0.31 11.46 -10.13
N LYS A 7 1.01 11.57 -10.36
CA LYS A 7 1.58 12.52 -11.34
C LYS A 7 1.06 12.29 -12.76
N LEU A 8 0.90 11.02 -13.16
CA LEU A 8 0.36 10.69 -14.48
C LEU A 8 -1.12 11.08 -14.59
N CYS A 9 -1.91 10.80 -13.56
CA CYS A 9 -3.33 11.18 -13.53
C CYS A 9 -3.51 12.70 -13.60
N GLU A 10 -2.68 13.47 -12.90
CA GLU A 10 -2.65 14.93 -12.98
C GLU A 10 -2.38 15.39 -14.42
N LYS A 11 -1.32 14.88 -15.06
CA LYS A 11 -0.96 15.20 -16.45
C LYS A 11 -2.09 14.88 -17.45
N LEU A 12 -2.85 13.82 -17.19
CA LEU A 12 -3.93 13.36 -18.06
C LEU A 12 -5.32 13.90 -17.68
N ASN A 13 -5.42 14.76 -16.66
CA ASN A 13 -6.69 15.26 -16.11
C ASN A 13 -7.65 14.12 -15.67
N ILE A 14 -7.11 13.02 -15.15
CA ILE A 14 -7.90 11.91 -14.60
C ILE A 14 -8.08 12.15 -13.09
N PRO A 15 -9.32 12.18 -12.57
CA PRO A 15 -9.54 12.37 -11.13
C PRO A 15 -8.85 11.29 -10.29
N PHE A 16 -7.90 11.70 -9.47
CA PHE A 16 -7.14 10.85 -8.56
C PHE A 16 -6.92 11.59 -7.24
N PRO A 17 -6.86 10.91 -6.07
CA PRO A 17 -6.63 11.61 -4.81
C PRO A 17 -5.21 12.21 -4.75
N GLU A 18 -5.07 13.22 -3.89
CA GLU A 18 -3.76 13.76 -3.54
C GLU A 18 -2.92 12.68 -2.84
N VAL A 19 -1.67 12.52 -3.28
CA VAL A 19 -0.74 11.53 -2.72
C VAL A 19 0.42 12.26 -2.04
N ASN A 20 0.33 12.39 -0.73
CA ASN A 20 1.40 12.94 0.10
C ASN A 20 1.91 11.85 1.07
N ILE A 21 3.14 11.39 0.83
CA ILE A 21 3.85 10.43 1.69
C ILE A 21 5.06 11.17 2.25
N PRO A 22 5.22 11.28 3.59
CA PRO A 22 6.40 11.89 4.20
C PRO A 22 7.69 11.23 3.73
N SER A 23 8.79 11.97 3.66
CA SER A 23 10.09 11.42 3.26
C SER A 23 10.55 10.28 4.17
N GLU A 24 10.32 10.39 5.48
CA GLU A 24 10.62 9.34 6.46
C GLU A 24 9.89 8.03 6.17
N ASP A 25 8.65 8.14 5.69
CA ASP A 25 7.77 7.05 5.33
C ASP A 25 8.16 6.38 3.99
N LEU A 26 8.98 7.04 3.15
CA LEU A 26 9.54 6.41 1.95
C LEU A 26 10.60 5.36 2.32
N GLU A 27 11.45 5.71 3.29
CA GLU A 27 12.48 4.81 3.82
C GLU A 27 11.86 3.75 4.73
N LYS A 28 10.91 4.14 5.58
CA LYS A 28 10.28 3.29 6.59
C LYS A 28 8.75 3.35 6.47
N PRO A 29 8.17 2.62 5.50
CA PRO A 29 6.74 2.72 5.23
C PRO A 29 5.90 2.27 6.41
N LYS A 30 4.77 2.93 6.62
CA LYS A 30 3.72 2.47 7.53
C LYS A 30 3.03 1.22 7.00
N ASP A 31 2.21 0.64 7.85
CA ASP A 31 1.39 -0.53 7.54
C ASP A 31 0.48 -0.35 6.31
N PHE A 32 -0.18 0.82 6.19
CA PHE A 32 -0.90 1.24 5.00
C PHE A 32 -1.17 2.75 5.00
N TYR A 33 -1.60 3.25 3.84
CA TYR A 33 -1.99 4.64 3.60
C TYR A 33 -3.39 4.69 3.00
N VAL A 34 -4.10 5.79 3.28
CA VAL A 34 -5.42 6.05 2.70
C VAL A 34 -5.42 7.44 2.09
N PHE A 35 -5.61 7.52 0.78
CA PHE A 35 -5.71 8.77 0.05
C PHE A 35 -7.15 8.98 -0.41
N LYS A 36 -7.72 10.14 -0.09
CA LYS A 36 -9.11 10.51 -0.41
C LYS A 36 -9.11 11.82 -1.18
N GLY A 37 -9.94 11.90 -2.22
CA GLY A 37 -10.15 13.12 -3.00
C GLY A 37 -11.63 13.40 -3.26
N LYS A 38 -11.95 14.63 -3.66
CA LYS A 38 -13.29 15.00 -4.15
C LYS A 38 -13.46 14.45 -5.57
N ASN A 39 -14.58 13.78 -5.85
CA ASN A 39 -14.86 13.16 -7.15
C ASN A 39 -13.74 12.23 -7.68
N ALA A 40 -12.98 11.64 -6.76
CA ALA A 40 -11.84 10.76 -7.03
C ALA A 40 -12.01 9.44 -6.26
N PRO A 41 -11.36 8.34 -6.70
CA PRO A 41 -11.36 7.09 -5.96
C PRO A 41 -10.71 7.27 -4.58
N THR A 42 -11.11 6.42 -3.63
CA THR A 42 -10.33 6.23 -2.40
C THR A 42 -9.27 5.19 -2.68
N VAL A 43 -8.00 5.53 -2.44
CA VAL A 43 -6.87 4.63 -2.66
C VAL A 43 -6.34 4.16 -1.33
N ILE A 44 -6.38 2.85 -1.11
CA ILE A 44 -5.71 2.19 0.00
C ILE A 44 -4.41 1.63 -0.54
N HIS A 45 -3.27 2.13 -0.07
CA HIS A 45 -1.95 1.68 -0.48
C HIS A 45 -1.29 0.89 0.67
N ILE A 46 -0.91 -0.36 0.42
CA ILE A 46 -0.33 -1.25 1.42
C ILE A 46 1.08 -1.61 0.96
N PRO A 47 2.14 -1.03 1.56
CA PRO A 47 3.50 -1.42 1.27
C PRO A 47 3.75 -2.86 1.74
N LEU A 48 4.33 -3.68 0.86
CA LEU A 48 4.64 -5.08 1.17
C LEU A 48 5.65 -5.19 2.33
N PHE A 49 6.72 -4.41 2.26
CA PHE A 49 7.69 -4.25 3.33
C PHE A 49 7.48 -2.91 4.01
N ASN A 50 7.17 -2.95 5.31
CA ASN A 50 6.82 -1.79 6.13
C ASN A 50 7.38 -1.99 7.56
N VAL A 51 7.24 -0.98 8.42
CA VAL A 51 7.78 -0.97 9.79
C VAL A 51 7.16 -1.98 10.74
N VAL A 52 5.99 -2.55 10.41
CA VAL A 52 5.40 -3.65 11.20
C VAL A 52 6.19 -4.94 10.97
N ASN A 53 6.81 -5.08 9.81
CA ASN A 53 7.75 -6.15 9.54
C ASN A 53 9.11 -5.78 10.16
N TYR A 54 9.43 -6.41 11.30
CA TYR A 54 10.62 -6.11 12.13
C TYR A 54 11.97 -6.20 11.39
N LYS A 55 12.01 -6.82 10.21
CA LYS A 55 13.22 -7.09 9.42
C LYS A 55 13.21 -6.38 8.05
N LEU A 56 12.79 -5.12 8.02
CA LEU A 56 12.59 -4.34 6.78
C LEU A 56 13.78 -4.41 5.80
N GLU A 57 14.99 -4.07 6.26
CA GLU A 57 16.18 -4.04 5.40
C GLU A 57 16.62 -5.44 4.95
N THR A 58 16.50 -6.43 5.82
CA THR A 58 16.78 -7.83 5.48
C THR A 58 15.87 -8.29 4.34
N TYR A 59 14.56 -8.03 4.44
CA TYR A 59 13.62 -8.44 3.40
C TYR A 59 13.80 -7.66 2.10
N ARG A 60 14.17 -6.38 2.15
CA ARG A 60 14.47 -5.61 0.92
C ARG A 60 15.60 -6.24 0.12
N HIS A 61 16.67 -6.63 0.80
CA HIS A 61 17.82 -7.30 0.17
C HIS A 61 17.48 -8.74 -0.26
N GLU A 62 16.75 -9.48 0.58
CA GLU A 62 16.43 -10.88 0.30
C GLU A 62 15.45 -11.05 -0.87
N TYR A 63 14.53 -10.10 -1.05
CA TYR A 63 13.46 -10.14 -2.06
C TYR A 63 13.68 -9.14 -3.21
N GLU A 64 14.94 -8.86 -3.54
CA GLU A 64 15.30 -8.02 -4.70
C GLU A 64 14.73 -8.57 -6.02
N THR A 65 14.48 -7.68 -6.98
CA THR A 65 13.85 -8.03 -8.27
C THR A 65 14.75 -8.89 -9.16
N PHE A 66 16.06 -8.66 -9.14
CA PHE A 66 17.02 -9.37 -9.99
C PHE A 66 17.80 -10.40 -9.18
N GLN A 67 17.24 -11.60 -9.06
CA GLN A 67 17.88 -12.72 -8.39
C GLN A 67 17.47 -14.07 -9.00
N CYS A 68 18.06 -15.15 -8.51
CA CYS A 68 17.63 -16.50 -8.82
C CYS A 68 16.19 -16.77 -8.33
N PRO A 69 15.47 -17.74 -8.91
CA PRO A 69 14.10 -18.06 -8.49
C PRO A 69 13.98 -18.33 -6.99
N TYR A 70 12.89 -17.90 -6.38
CA TYR A 70 12.59 -18.20 -4.98
C TYR A 70 12.35 -19.70 -4.78
N ASN A 71 12.92 -20.23 -3.70
CA ASN A 71 12.56 -21.55 -3.21
C ASN A 71 11.18 -21.50 -2.52
N HIS A 72 10.64 -22.67 -2.18
CA HIS A 72 9.33 -22.79 -1.56
C HIS A 72 9.21 -22.02 -0.21
N GLU A 73 10.28 -22.01 0.58
CA GLU A 73 10.32 -21.33 1.88
C GLU A 73 10.18 -19.81 1.72
N LYS A 74 10.96 -19.19 0.81
CA LYS A 74 10.87 -17.75 0.52
C LYS A 74 9.50 -17.36 -0.03
N ILE A 75 8.90 -18.19 -0.88
CA ILE A 75 7.53 -17.94 -1.38
C ILE A 75 6.54 -17.96 -0.22
N THR A 76 6.62 -18.96 0.65
CA THR A 76 5.71 -19.13 1.78
C THR A 76 5.84 -17.98 2.78
N GLU A 77 7.08 -17.56 3.08
CA GLU A 77 7.34 -16.42 3.96
C GLU A 77 6.77 -15.12 3.38
N LEU A 78 7.02 -14.85 2.09
CA LEU A 78 6.49 -13.65 1.44
C LEU A 78 4.96 -13.62 1.42
N MET A 79 4.31 -14.76 1.20
CA MET A 79 2.86 -14.90 1.27
C MET A 79 2.32 -14.65 2.68
N ASP A 80 2.98 -15.19 3.71
CA ASP A 80 2.59 -14.97 5.11
C ASP A 80 2.76 -13.50 5.52
N LEU A 81 3.86 -12.85 5.11
CA LEU A 81 4.08 -11.40 5.33
C LEU A 81 2.98 -10.56 4.68
N ALA A 82 2.63 -10.84 3.42
CA ALA A 82 1.55 -10.16 2.73
C ALA A 82 0.20 -10.38 3.42
N GLY A 83 -0.08 -11.62 3.87
CA GLY A 83 -1.29 -11.95 4.62
C GLY A 83 -1.37 -11.21 5.95
N LYS A 84 -0.26 -11.13 6.70
CA LYS A 84 -0.15 -10.41 7.97
C LYS A 84 -0.40 -8.91 7.81
N ASN A 85 0.11 -8.29 6.73
CA ASN A 85 -0.17 -6.86 6.44
C ASN A 85 -1.67 -6.57 6.38
N ILE A 86 -2.46 -7.48 5.78
CA ILE A 86 -3.92 -7.38 5.73
C ILE A 86 -4.53 -7.70 7.09
N LEU A 87 -4.14 -8.81 7.71
CA LEU A 87 -4.76 -9.30 8.94
C LEU A 87 -4.61 -8.31 10.09
N TYR A 88 -3.42 -7.73 10.26
CA TYR A 88 -3.14 -6.72 11.31
C TYR A 88 -3.93 -5.43 11.12
N ASN A 89 -4.40 -5.15 9.90
CA ASN A 89 -5.16 -3.94 9.58
C ASN A 89 -6.61 -4.21 9.23
N LYS A 90 -7.10 -5.44 9.36
CA LYS A 90 -8.42 -5.88 8.90
C LYS A 90 -9.54 -4.92 9.31
N GLU A 91 -9.64 -4.56 10.58
CA GLU A 91 -10.71 -3.69 11.08
C GLU A 91 -10.57 -2.24 10.57
N LYS A 92 -9.33 -1.72 10.47
CA LYS A 92 -9.08 -0.40 9.91
C LYS A 92 -9.43 -0.36 8.42
N LEU A 93 -9.07 -1.38 7.66
CA LEU A 93 -9.36 -1.53 6.24
C LEU A 93 -10.88 -1.64 6.01
N LYS A 94 -11.56 -2.49 6.79
CA LYS A 94 -13.02 -2.62 6.76
C LYS A 94 -13.70 -1.27 6.98
N LYS A 95 -13.26 -0.48 7.97
CA LYS A 95 -13.78 0.87 8.21
C LYS A 95 -13.62 1.78 6.99
N GLN A 96 -12.46 1.76 6.32
CA GLN A 96 -12.25 2.57 5.11
C GLN A 96 -13.16 2.14 3.95
N ILE A 97 -13.40 0.83 3.79
CA ILE A 97 -14.33 0.31 2.78
C ILE A 97 -15.76 0.76 3.09
N GLU A 98 -16.20 0.65 4.35
CA GLU A 98 -17.52 1.12 4.78
C GLU A 98 -17.70 2.62 4.53
N GLU A 99 -16.69 3.44 4.84
CA GLU A 99 -16.69 4.88 4.55
C GLU A 99 -16.81 5.16 3.04
N ALA A 100 -16.08 4.41 2.20
CA ALA A 100 -16.15 4.55 0.74
C ALA A 100 -17.54 4.18 0.20
N VAL A 101 -18.16 3.11 0.70
CA VAL A 101 -19.53 2.71 0.35
C VAL A 101 -20.54 3.77 0.76
N ARG A 102 -20.42 4.33 1.96
CA ARG A 102 -21.29 5.43 2.43
C ARG A 102 -21.18 6.64 1.53
N LYS A 103 -19.96 7.07 1.17
CA LYS A 103 -19.72 8.18 0.25
C LYS A 103 -20.40 7.96 -1.10
N LYS A 104 -20.32 6.75 -1.66
CA LYS A 104 -21.00 6.40 -2.92
C LYS A 104 -22.52 6.55 -2.86
N ARG A 105 -23.15 6.25 -1.71
CA ARG A 105 -24.62 6.35 -1.56
C ARG A 105 -25.12 7.80 -1.48
N HIS A 106 -24.25 8.75 -1.16
CA HIS A 106 -24.60 10.16 -0.98
C HIS A 106 -24.19 11.04 -2.18
N ASN A 107 -23.55 10.44 -3.19
CA ASN A 107 -23.20 11.04 -4.47
C ASN A 107 -24.18 10.56 -5.54
#